data_AF-A0A0C6F485-F1
#
_entry.id   AF-A0A0C6F485-F1
#
_cell.length_a   1.000
_cell.length_b   1.000
_cell.length_c   1.000
_cell.angle_alpha   90.00
_cell.angle_beta   90.00
_cell.angle_gamma   90.00
#
_symmetry.space_group_name_H-M   'P 1'
#
loop_
_entity.id
_entity.type
_entity.pdbx_description
1 polymer ?
#
loop_
_entity_poly.entity_id
_entity_poly.type
_entity_poly.pdbx_seq_one_letter_code
_entity_poly.pdbx_strand_id
1 'polypeptide(L)'
;MEILIVAALIGLIPAFVAQKKGRSFGLWWFYGAALFIVALPHALIMKPKEGSEEANKRKALEMASKGLTPVREPAVDFVADGVIGNTPYRNEPDGSVIAIASGRTIKFKNRDDLETMLRGAVS
;
A
#
# COMPACT_ATOMS: atom_id res chain seq x y z
N MET A 1 -0.45 -5.76 -40.40
CA MET A 1 -1.11 -6.18 -39.14
C MET A 1 -0.15 -6.88 -38.18
N GLU A 2 0.78 -7.71 -38.66
CA GLU A 2 1.74 -8.45 -37.82
C GLU A 2 2.67 -7.59 -36.97
N ILE A 3 3.16 -6.47 -37.49
CA ILE A 3 4.11 -5.59 -36.77
C ILE A 3 3.48 -5.00 -35.50
N LEU A 4 2.17 -4.68 -35.54
CA LEU A 4 1.44 -4.16 -34.38
C LEU A 4 1.26 -5.23 -33.30
N ILE A 5 1.06 -6.48 -33.69
CA ILE A 5 0.94 -7.63 -32.78
C ILE A 5 2.29 -7.89 -32.10
N VAL A 6 3.38 -7.88 -32.86
CA VAL A 6 4.73 -8.07 -32.33
C VAL A 6 5.13 -6.93 -31.39
N ALA A 7 4.85 -5.67 -31.75
CA ALA A 7 5.09 -4.52 -30.88
C ALA A 7 4.28 -4.58 -29.57
N ALA A 8 3.03 -5.03 -29.65
CA ALA A 8 2.18 -5.24 -28.47
C ALA A 8 2.74 -6.31 -27.52
N LEU A 9 3.25 -7.42 -28.07
CA LEU A 9 3.87 -8.50 -27.31
C LEU A 9 5.20 -8.08 -26.66
N ILE A 10 6.01 -7.28 -27.36
CA ILE A 10 7.28 -6.78 -26.83
C ILE A 10 7.05 -5.73 -25.73
N GLY A 11 6.03 -4.87 -25.87
CA GLY A 11 5.64 -3.88 -24.86
C GLY A 11 5.06 -4.49 -23.56
N LEU A 12 4.61 -5.74 -23.57
CA LEU A 12 4.10 -6.44 -22.38
C LEU A 12 5.18 -6.66 -21.31
N ILE A 13 6.44 -6.89 -21.70
CA ILE A 13 7.55 -7.11 -20.77
C ILE A 13 7.79 -5.88 -19.87
N PRO A 14 8.08 -4.68 -20.41
CA PRO A 14 8.27 -3.48 -19.60
C PRO A 14 6.99 -3.08 -18.85
N ALA A 15 5.80 -3.36 -19.41
CA ALA A 15 4.52 -3.13 -18.73
C ALA A 15 4.37 -3.96 -17.45
N PHE A 16 4.70 -5.25 -17.50
CA PHE A 16 4.71 -6.13 -16.33
C PHE A 16 5.76 -5.70 -15.29
N VAL A 17 6.95 -5.30 -15.74
CA VAL A 17 8.01 -4.80 -14.85
C VAL A 17 7.56 -3.51 -14.14
N ALA A 18 6.90 -2.60 -14.85
CA ALA A 18 6.37 -1.37 -14.27
C ALA A 18 5.17 -1.60 -13.35
N GLN A 19 4.30 -2.56 -13.67
CA GLN A 19 3.16 -2.94 -12.84
C GLN A 19 3.63 -3.41 -11.45
N LYS A 20 4.67 -4.24 -11.39
CA LYS A 20 5.27 -4.69 -10.10
C LYS A 20 5.79 -3.52 -9.26
N LYS A 21 6.24 -2.45 -9.91
CA LYS A 21 6.70 -1.20 -9.27
C LYS A 21 5.58 -0.22 -8.92
N GLY A 22 4.31 -0.61 -9.08
CA GLY A 22 3.13 0.21 -8.77
C GLY A 22 2.85 1.32 -9.78
N ARG A 23 3.23 1.13 -11.05
CA ARG A 23 2.92 2.07 -12.15
C ARG A 23 1.82 1.52 -13.06
N SER A 24 1.13 2.42 -13.75
CA SER A 24 0.04 2.11 -14.66
C SER A 24 0.53 1.27 -15.85
N PHE A 25 0.01 0.03 -15.95
CA PHE A 25 0.35 -0.95 -16.98
C PHE A 25 0.20 -0.39 -18.41
N GLY A 26 -0.93 0.26 -18.72
CA GLY A 26 -1.20 0.77 -20.09
C GLY A 26 -0.23 1.86 -20.54
N LEU A 27 0.16 2.76 -19.63
CA LEU A 27 1.09 3.85 -19.93
C LEU A 27 2.50 3.31 -20.25
N TRP A 28 2.93 2.31 -19.48
CA TRP A 28 4.22 1.64 -19.67
C TRP A 28 4.23 0.65 -20.83
N TRP A 29 3.08 0.04 -21.13
CA TRP A 29 2.91 -0.79 -22.32
C TRP A 29 3.06 0.03 -23.61
N PHE A 30 2.38 1.17 -23.69
CA PHE A 30 2.50 2.06 -24.85
C PHE A 30 3.93 2.61 -24.99
N TYR A 31 4.55 3.00 -23.87
CA TYR A 31 5.95 3.44 -23.84
C TYR A 31 6.92 2.32 -24.27
N GLY A 32 6.70 1.09 -23.81
CA GLY A 32 7.51 -0.08 -24.18
C GLY A 32 7.32 -0.56 -25.62
N ALA A 33 6.10 -0.43 -26.15
CA ALA A 33 5.80 -0.73 -27.55
C ALA A 33 6.42 0.29 -28.52
N ALA A 34 6.58 1.54 -28.10
CA ALA A 34 7.20 2.61 -28.90
C ALA A 34 8.73 2.70 -28.75
N LEU A 35 9.28 2.43 -27.55
CA LEU A 35 10.68 2.69 -27.20
C LEU A 35 11.30 1.55 -26.36
N PHE A 36 11.24 0.32 -26.86
CA PHE A 36 11.69 -0.88 -26.13
C PHE A 36 13.13 -0.80 -25.57
N ILE A 37 14.09 -0.30 -26.36
CA ILE A 37 15.50 -0.18 -25.95
C ILE A 37 15.70 0.77 -24.77
N VAL A 38 14.92 1.84 -24.68
CA VAL A 38 15.04 2.83 -23.59
C VAL A 38 14.15 2.44 -22.40
N ALA A 39 12.99 1.84 -22.68
CA ALA A 39 12.03 1.43 -21.66
C ALA A 39 12.60 0.38 -20.71
N LEU A 40 13.43 -0.55 -21.18
CA LEU A 40 14.06 -1.57 -20.32
C LEU A 40 15.01 -0.98 -19.25
N PRO A 41 16.09 -0.25 -19.60
CA PRO A 41 16.96 0.36 -18.61
C PRO A 41 16.21 1.39 -17.75
N HIS A 42 15.26 2.13 -18.33
CA HIS A 42 14.49 3.11 -17.57
C HIS A 42 13.56 2.44 -16.55
N ALA A 43 12.86 1.36 -16.91
CA ALA A 43 12.05 0.57 -15.98
C ALA A 43 12.89 -0.08 -14.88
N LEU A 44 14.13 -0.50 -15.21
CA LEU A 44 15.04 -1.13 -14.25
C LEU A 44 15.59 -0.11 -13.23
N ILE A 45 16.07 1.04 -13.71
CA ILE A 45 16.67 2.12 -12.88
C ILE A 45 15.61 2.82 -12.03
N MET A 46 14.35 2.87 -12.48
CA MET A 46 13.31 3.58 -11.75
C MET A 46 13.07 2.92 -10.38
N LYS A 47 13.18 3.71 -9.32
CA LYS A 47 12.89 3.27 -7.95
C LYS A 47 11.39 2.96 -7.79
N PRO A 48 11.03 1.88 -7.07
CA PRO A 48 9.63 1.58 -6.76
C PRO A 48 9.02 2.72 -5.94
N LYS A 49 7.73 3.01 -6.14
CA LYS A 49 7.03 4.03 -5.34
C LYS A 49 6.92 3.55 -3.89
N GLU A 50 6.95 4.48 -2.94
CA GLU A 50 6.61 4.17 -1.54
C GLU A 50 5.22 3.54 -1.48
N GLY A 51 5.10 2.38 -0.82
CA GLY A 51 3.87 1.58 -0.75
C GLY A 51 3.72 0.47 -1.81
N SER A 52 4.63 0.33 -2.77
CA SER A 52 4.65 -0.81 -3.69
C SER A 52 5.14 -2.10 -3.00
N GLU A 53 4.64 -3.26 -3.43
CA GLU A 53 5.03 -4.58 -2.90
C GLU A 53 6.55 -4.78 -2.88
N GLU A 54 7.27 -4.30 -3.90
CA GLU A 54 8.73 -4.38 -3.95
C GLU A 54 9.43 -3.50 -2.91
N ALA A 55 8.87 -2.32 -2.59
CA ALA A 55 9.40 -1.45 -1.54
C ALA A 55 9.20 -2.10 -0.16
N ASN A 56 8.05 -2.73 0.05
CA ASN A 56 7.75 -3.43 1.29
C ASN A 56 8.64 -4.68 1.45
N LYS A 57 8.88 -5.43 0.36
CA LYS A 57 9.77 -6.59 0.35
C LYS A 57 11.24 -6.23 0.59
N ARG A 58 11.71 -5.11 0.02
CA ARG A 58 13.07 -4.58 0.25
C ARG A 58 13.28 -4.11 1.68
N LYS A 59 12.30 -3.38 2.24
CA LYS A 59 12.33 -3.01 3.67
C LYS A 59 12.34 -4.25 4.56
N ALA A 60 11.49 -5.25 4.27
CA ALA A 60 11.47 -6.50 5.01
C ALA A 60 12.80 -7.28 4.94
N LEU A 61 13.44 -7.32 3.76
CA LEU A 61 14.75 -7.96 3.57
C LEU A 61 15.89 -7.21 4.26
N GLU A 62 15.89 -5.87 4.21
CA GLU A 62 16.88 -5.04 4.91
C GLU A 62 16.74 -5.15 6.44
N MET A 63 15.50 -5.24 6.94
CA MET A 63 15.25 -5.45 8.37
C MET A 63 15.73 -6.85 8.78
N ALA A 64 15.37 -7.89 8.01
CA ALA A 64 15.80 -9.26 8.25
C ALA A 64 17.34 -9.43 8.24
N SER A 65 18.06 -8.75 7.34
CA SER A 65 19.52 -8.82 7.29
C SER A 65 20.20 -8.11 8.46
N LYS A 66 19.56 -7.10 9.04
CA LYS A 66 20.00 -6.47 10.30
C LYS A 66 19.67 -7.30 11.54
N GLY A 67 19.02 -8.46 11.39
CA GLY A 67 18.54 -9.27 12.52
C GLY A 67 17.38 -8.63 13.28
N LEU A 68 16.83 -7.52 12.77
CA LEU A 68 15.59 -6.94 13.25
C LEU A 68 14.46 -7.64 12.51
N THR A 69 13.64 -8.42 13.20
CA THR A 69 12.36 -8.80 12.63
C THR A 69 11.64 -7.52 12.20
N PRO A 70 10.82 -7.54 11.13
CA PRO A 70 9.80 -6.53 11.01
C PRO A 70 8.92 -6.71 12.25
N VAL A 71 9.22 -5.93 13.29
CA VAL A 71 8.17 -5.31 14.05
C VAL A 71 7.37 -4.63 12.95
N ARG A 72 6.34 -5.31 12.41
CA ARG A 72 5.07 -4.64 12.16
C ARG A 72 4.99 -3.75 13.37
N GLU A 73 5.20 -2.44 13.24
CA GLU A 73 4.80 -1.51 14.29
C GLU A 73 3.41 -2.02 14.62
N PRO A 74 3.25 -2.75 15.73
CA PRO A 74 1.93 -3.12 16.08
C PRO A 74 1.33 -1.74 16.36
N ALA A 75 0.07 -1.53 16.07
CA ALA A 75 -0.61 -0.36 16.59
C ALA A 75 -0.68 -0.48 18.14
N VAL A 76 0.47 -0.55 18.81
CA VAL A 76 0.81 -0.93 20.17
C VAL A 76 2.06 -0.09 20.47
N ASP A 77 2.00 1.21 20.25
CA ASP A 77 1.68 2.15 21.32
C ASP A 77 0.24 2.69 21.33
N PHE A 78 -0.75 1.90 20.93
CA PHE A 78 -2.14 2.22 21.25
C PHE A 78 -2.43 1.95 22.74
N VAL A 79 -2.02 2.88 23.60
CA VAL A 79 -2.58 3.04 24.94
C VAL A 79 -4.00 3.55 24.75
N ALA A 80 -4.97 2.64 24.94
CA ALA A 80 -6.38 2.97 24.87
C ALA A 80 -6.74 3.88 26.05
N ASP A 81 -7.51 4.93 25.77
CA ASP A 81 -8.08 5.81 26.79
C ASP A 81 -9.36 5.18 27.37
N GLY A 82 -10.02 4.30 26.59
CA GLY A 82 -11.18 3.52 27.01
C GLY A 82 -11.58 2.44 25.99
N VAL A 83 -12.70 1.76 26.27
CA VAL A 83 -13.31 0.75 25.38
C VAL A 83 -14.78 1.10 25.14
N ILE A 84 -15.24 1.06 23.88
CA ILE A 84 -16.66 1.17 23.53
C ILE A 84 -17.11 -0.18 22.95
N GLY A 85 -18.08 -0.82 23.61
CA GLY A 85 -18.47 -2.19 23.28
C GLY A 85 -17.31 -3.15 23.51
N ASN A 86 -16.67 -3.62 22.42
CA ASN A 86 -15.49 -4.49 22.45
C ASN A 86 -14.30 -3.91 21.65
N THR A 87 -14.37 -2.61 21.34
CA THR A 87 -13.40 -1.91 20.48
C THR A 87 -12.64 -0.89 21.33
N PRO A 88 -11.33 -1.08 21.58
CA PRO A 88 -10.54 -0.11 22.32
C PRO A 88 -10.32 1.15 21.47
N TYR A 89 -10.46 2.32 22.10
CA TYR A 89 -10.34 3.63 21.47
C TYR A 89 -9.35 4.55 22.23
N ARG A 90 -8.79 5.55 21.54
CA ARG A 90 -7.90 6.58 22.06
C ARG A 90 -8.40 7.94 21.59
N ASN A 91 -8.50 8.89 22.52
CA ASN A 91 -8.78 10.29 22.20
C ASN A 91 -7.50 11.00 21.79
N GLU A 92 -7.56 11.78 20.71
CA GLU A 92 -6.47 12.61 20.22
C GLU A 92 -6.77 14.08 20.62
N PRO A 93 -5.77 14.91 20.99
CA PRO A 93 -5.99 16.25 21.54
C PRO A 93 -6.70 17.24 20.59
N ASP A 94 -6.84 16.90 19.31
CA ASP A 94 -7.63 17.61 18.30
C ASP A 94 -9.15 17.30 18.37
N GLY A 95 -9.58 16.41 19.26
CA GLY A 95 -10.98 15.96 19.39
C GLY A 95 -11.32 14.74 18.52
N SER A 96 -10.40 14.29 17.67
CA SER A 96 -10.52 13.05 16.90
C SER A 96 -10.37 11.82 17.80
N VAL A 97 -10.92 10.69 17.35
CA VAL A 97 -10.85 9.41 18.06
C VAL A 97 -10.24 8.35 17.17
N ILE A 98 -9.25 7.63 17.65
CA ILE A 98 -8.66 6.48 16.97
C ILE A 98 -9.20 5.21 17.62
N ALA A 99 -9.73 4.26 16.85
CA ALA A 99 -10.19 2.97 17.37
C ALA A 99 -9.59 1.78 16.61
N ILE A 100 -9.40 0.66 17.30
CA ILE A 100 -8.92 -0.59 16.69
C ILE A 100 -10.12 -1.49 16.41
N ALA A 101 -10.55 -1.54 15.16
CA ALA A 101 -11.62 -2.43 14.69
C ALA A 101 -11.05 -3.46 13.72
N SER A 102 -11.37 -4.75 13.92
CA SER A 102 -10.96 -5.84 13.03
C SER A 102 -9.45 -5.92 12.74
N GLY A 103 -8.62 -5.61 13.74
CA GLY A 103 -7.15 -5.62 13.62
C GLY A 103 -6.56 -4.47 12.80
N ARG A 104 -7.35 -3.42 12.52
CA ARG A 104 -6.91 -2.20 11.82
C ARG A 104 -7.22 -0.97 12.66
N THR A 105 -6.35 0.03 12.58
CA THR A 105 -6.52 1.33 13.24
C THR A 105 -7.31 2.26 12.32
N ILE A 106 -8.44 2.76 12.80
CA ILE A 106 -9.32 3.68 12.05
C ILE A 106 -9.42 4.99 12.84
N LYS A 107 -9.19 6.13 12.18
CA LYS A 107 -9.34 7.47 12.77
C LYS A 107 -10.71 8.04 12.41
N PHE A 108 -11.44 8.47 13.43
CA PHE A 108 -12.76 9.09 13.37
C PHE A 108 -12.63 10.56 13.75
N LYS A 109 -13.44 11.41 13.10
CA LYS A 109 -13.45 12.85 13.39
C LYS A 109 -13.98 13.16 14.80
N ASN A 110 -14.91 12.34 15.29
CA ASN A 110 -15.57 12.51 16.59
C ASN A 110 -15.95 11.14 17.16
N ARG A 111 -16.23 11.10 18.46
CA ARG A 111 -16.68 9.90 19.18
C ARG A 111 -18.03 9.37 18.66
N ASP A 112 -18.96 10.25 18.33
CA ASP A 112 -20.28 9.87 17.82
C ASP A 112 -20.22 9.08 16.50
N ASP A 113 -19.23 9.37 15.65
CA ASP A 113 -19.02 8.69 14.37
C ASP A 113 -18.54 7.24 14.59
N LEU A 114 -17.65 7.04 15.56
CA LEU A 114 -17.24 5.73 16.04
C LEU A 114 -18.44 4.96 16.62
N GLU A 115 -19.24 5.58 17.48
CA GLU A 115 -20.43 4.93 18.06
C GLU A 115 -21.46 4.55 17.01
N THR A 116 -21.68 5.40 16.00
CA THR A 116 -22.60 5.13 14.89
C THR A 116 -22.11 3.94 14.06
N MET A 117 -20.81 3.89 13.75
CA MET A 117 -20.21 2.75 13.05
C MET A 117 -20.34 1.45 13.85
N LEU A 118 -20.06 1.48 15.16
CA LEU A 118 -20.15 0.30 16.02
C LEU A 118 -21.60 -0.17 16.19
N ARG A 119 -22.56 0.74 16.31
CA ARG A 119 -24.00 0.40 16.34
C ARG A 119 -24.47 -0.20 15.02
N GLY A 120 -24.01 0.36 13.89
CA GLY A 120 -24.33 -0.16 12.55
C GLY A 120 -23.70 -1.51 12.23
N ALA A 121 -22.56 -1.85 12.86
CA ALA A 121 -21.88 -3.13 12.68
C ALA A 121 -22.46 -4.28 13.53
N VAL A 122 -23.37 -3.99 14.48
CA VAL A 122 -24.00 -4.96 15.39
C VAL A 122 -25.44 -5.31 14.96
N SER A 123 -25.94 -4.75 13.84
CA SER A 123 -27.19 -5.16 13.18
C SER A 123 -26.92 -6.07 11.99
#